data_AF-A0A7C5YEM9-F1
#
_entry.id   AF-A0A7C5YEM9-F1
#
_cell.length_a   1.000
_cell.length_b   1.000
_cell.length_c   1.000
_cell.angle_alpha   90.00
_cell.angle_beta   90.00
_cell.angle_gamma   90.00
#
_symmetry.space_group_name_H-M   'P 1'
#
loop_
_entity.id
_entity.type
_entity.pdbx_description
1 polymer ?
#
loop_
_entity_poly.entity_id
_entity_poly.type
_entity_poly.pdbx_seq_one_letter_code
_entity_poly.pdbx_strand_id
1 'polypeptide(L)'
;MRKPMFIPALWFVPFALCVLLVGMCEQSGEVKHRHATRSYMPLLPSFKHYTHDAVTVRDQAVDILWLMSDRYFHIGDYESAVRMHYGSIALDPHFVEAYSVAAWLLDSMDRTQEALLLLENGFKINKSSYQIPFDIGFILTRHKKFEEAVKWYEIASALPAPFWVKHALAKAYERVGRLEDALRVWRERLNEAPEDAVVKRNYERLKKMLEEKMKSKG
;
A
#
# COMPACT_ATOMS: atom_id res chain seq x y z
N MET A 1 -28.94 -18.96 -58.47
CA MET A 1 -27.89 -19.30 -57.49
C MET A 1 -27.61 -18.07 -56.63
N ARG A 2 -27.75 -18.21 -55.30
CA ARG A 2 -27.47 -17.16 -54.30
C ARG A 2 -25.96 -16.94 -54.18
N LYS A 3 -25.53 -15.68 -54.04
CA LYS A 3 -24.73 -15.21 -52.91
C LYS A 3 -24.86 -13.68 -52.77
N PRO A 4 -24.90 -13.14 -51.53
CA PRO A 4 -25.36 -11.78 -51.28
C PRO A 4 -24.23 -10.76 -51.02
N MET A 5 -24.66 -9.54 -51.26
CA MET A 5 -24.14 -8.21 -51.00
C MET A 5 -23.37 -8.04 -49.68
N PHE A 6 -22.23 -7.36 -49.77
CA PHE A 6 -21.39 -6.85 -48.69
C PHE A 6 -21.77 -5.38 -48.42
N ILE A 7 -21.80 -4.93 -47.15
CA ILE A 7 -21.43 -3.60 -46.62
C ILE A 7 -21.76 -3.55 -45.09
N PRO A 8 -21.00 -2.82 -44.25
CA PRO A 8 -20.78 -3.09 -42.82
C PRO A 8 -21.44 -2.09 -41.83
N ALA A 9 -21.55 -2.45 -40.56
CA ALA A 9 -21.81 -1.55 -39.41
C ALA A 9 -21.44 -2.29 -38.09
N LEU A 10 -20.48 -1.82 -37.31
CA LEU A 10 -20.56 -0.83 -36.21
C LEU A 10 -21.29 -1.31 -34.95
N TRP A 11 -20.49 -1.43 -33.87
CA TRP A 11 -20.75 -1.08 -32.46
C TRP A 11 -22.01 -1.65 -31.76
N PHE A 12 -21.78 -2.43 -30.69
CA PHE A 12 -22.47 -2.46 -29.38
C PHE A 12 -22.29 -3.86 -28.74
N VAL A 13 -21.44 -3.97 -27.71
CA VAL A 13 -21.37 -5.14 -26.83
C VAL A 13 -21.86 -4.71 -25.45
N PRO A 14 -23.01 -5.21 -24.95
CA PRO A 14 -23.41 -5.00 -23.56
C PRO A 14 -23.07 -6.22 -22.69
N PHE A 15 -22.19 -5.99 -21.71
CA PHE A 15 -22.39 -6.29 -20.29
C PHE A 15 -23.55 -7.24 -19.91
N ALA A 16 -23.42 -8.55 -20.11
CA ALA A 16 -24.27 -9.55 -19.45
C ALA A 16 -23.73 -10.97 -19.64
N LEU A 17 -22.82 -11.43 -18.77
CA LEU A 17 -22.66 -12.87 -18.49
C LEU A 17 -21.81 -13.07 -17.21
N CYS A 18 -22.41 -12.83 -16.03
CA CYS A 18 -21.75 -13.19 -14.76
C CYS A 18 -22.71 -13.74 -13.69
N VAL A 19 -23.94 -14.12 -14.06
CA VAL A 19 -24.86 -14.80 -13.15
C VAL A 19 -25.32 -16.06 -13.85
N LEU A 20 -24.76 -17.18 -13.44
CA LEU A 20 -25.25 -18.57 -13.52
C LEU A 20 -24.00 -19.46 -13.50
N LEU A 21 -23.62 -19.94 -12.31
CA LEU A 21 -22.84 -21.16 -12.03
C LEU A 21 -22.14 -21.04 -10.67
N VAL A 22 -22.86 -21.16 -9.55
CA VAL A 22 -22.40 -21.96 -8.40
C VAL A 22 -23.64 -22.39 -7.60
N GLY A 23 -24.19 -23.52 -8.00
CA GLY A 23 -25.02 -24.35 -7.13
C GLY A 23 -24.16 -25.51 -6.62
N MET A 24 -24.37 -25.85 -5.34
CA MET A 24 -24.00 -27.12 -4.70
C MET A 24 -22.51 -27.36 -4.43
N CYS A 25 -22.06 -27.18 -3.18
CA CYS A 25 -21.69 -28.32 -2.33
C CYS A 25 -21.30 -27.83 -0.93
N GLU A 26 -21.81 -28.52 0.07
CA GLU A 26 -21.66 -28.26 1.50
C GLU A 26 -20.67 -29.29 2.10
N GLN A 27 -20.07 -28.90 3.23
CA GLN A 27 -19.52 -29.75 4.31
C GLN A 27 -18.02 -30.14 4.35
N SER A 28 -17.40 -29.60 5.41
CA SER A 28 -16.63 -30.29 6.46
C SER A 28 -15.10 -30.19 6.45
N GLY A 29 -14.56 -29.82 7.62
CA GLY A 29 -13.19 -30.16 8.04
C GLY A 29 -12.36 -29.00 8.57
N GLU A 30 -12.38 -28.76 9.89
CA GLU A 30 -11.36 -27.98 10.60
C GLU A 30 -9.97 -28.62 10.43
N VAL A 31 -8.94 -27.82 10.09
CA VAL A 31 -7.54 -28.23 10.30
C VAL A 31 -6.72 -27.06 10.85
N LYS A 32 -6.07 -27.34 11.98
CA LYS A 32 -5.28 -26.44 12.84
C LYS A 32 -4.01 -25.92 12.17
N HIS A 33 -3.72 -24.63 12.38
CA HIS A 33 -2.50 -23.94 11.95
C HIS A 33 -1.23 -24.46 12.65
N ARG A 34 -0.12 -24.54 11.90
CA ARG A 34 1.24 -24.43 12.43
C ARG A 34 2.08 -23.48 11.58
N HIS A 35 2.89 -22.69 12.28
CA HIS A 35 3.67 -21.56 11.80
C HIS A 35 5.03 -21.93 11.16
N ALA A 36 5.59 -20.91 10.48
CA ALA A 36 6.98 -20.66 10.08
C ALA A 36 7.29 -20.97 8.60
N THR A 37 7.91 -20.10 7.79
CA THR A 37 8.96 -19.09 8.05
C THR A 37 8.87 -17.84 7.14
N ARG A 38 9.69 -16.85 7.48
CA ARG A 38 9.70 -15.42 7.15
C ARG A 38 10.73 -15.10 6.05
N SER A 39 10.31 -14.53 4.92
CA SER A 39 11.10 -13.61 4.07
C SER A 39 10.20 -12.96 3.02
N TYR A 40 9.86 -11.66 3.19
CA TYR A 40 9.20 -10.77 2.22
C TYR A 40 8.15 -11.38 1.26
N MET A 41 7.28 -12.25 1.77
CA MET A 41 6.00 -12.54 1.14
C MET A 41 5.04 -11.50 1.72
N PRO A 42 4.32 -10.70 0.90
CA PRO A 42 3.15 -10.04 1.43
C PRO A 42 2.31 -11.17 2.00
N LEU A 43 2.05 -11.12 3.31
CA LEU A 43 1.07 -11.98 3.92
C LEU A 43 -0.17 -11.93 3.02
N LEU A 44 -0.71 -13.09 2.64
CA LEU A 44 -2.12 -13.16 2.26
C LEU A 44 -2.86 -12.26 3.26
N PRO A 45 -3.60 -11.23 2.81
CA PRO A 45 -4.25 -10.33 3.74
C PRO A 45 -5.00 -11.16 4.76
N SER A 46 -4.84 -10.83 6.05
CA SER A 46 -5.86 -11.18 7.02
C SER A 46 -7.18 -10.71 6.43
N PHE A 47 -8.03 -11.63 5.98
CA PHE A 47 -9.26 -11.30 5.27
C PHE A 47 -10.12 -10.40 6.18
N LYS A 48 -10.00 -9.08 6.02
CA LYS A 48 -10.59 -8.11 6.94
C LYS A 48 -12.10 -7.96 6.72
N HIS A 49 -12.62 -8.55 5.64
CA HIS A 49 -14.04 -8.54 5.28
C HIS A 49 -14.84 -9.73 5.85
N TYR A 50 -14.26 -10.64 6.65
CA TYR A 50 -15.06 -11.68 7.32
C TYR A 50 -15.49 -11.27 8.73
N THR A 51 -16.67 -10.66 8.83
CA THR A 51 -17.56 -10.92 9.96
C THR A 51 -18.87 -11.46 9.44
N HIS A 52 -19.25 -12.64 9.96
CA HIS A 52 -20.54 -13.29 9.75
C HIS A 52 -21.67 -12.33 10.14
N ASP A 53 -22.25 -11.65 9.16
CA ASP A 53 -23.69 -11.43 8.99
C ASP A 53 -23.91 -10.40 7.87
N ALA A 54 -24.65 -10.81 6.83
CA ALA A 54 -24.95 -10.07 5.60
C ALA A 54 -23.74 -9.66 4.74
N VAL A 55 -22.99 -10.66 4.23
CA VAL A 55 -22.05 -10.45 3.12
C VAL A 55 -22.82 -9.87 1.93
N THR A 56 -22.50 -8.64 1.54
CA THR A 56 -23.12 -8.05 0.35
C THR A 56 -22.42 -8.57 -0.89
N VAL A 57 -23.14 -8.70 -2.01
CA VAL A 57 -22.57 -9.08 -3.32
C VAL A 57 -21.37 -8.19 -3.70
N ARG A 58 -21.36 -6.94 -3.21
CA ARG A 58 -20.27 -5.99 -3.37
C ARG A 58 -18.97 -6.46 -2.71
N ASP A 59 -19.04 -6.94 -1.48
CA ASP A 59 -17.84 -7.36 -0.72
C ASP A 59 -17.19 -8.59 -1.37
N GLN A 60 -18.00 -9.56 -1.80
CA GLN A 60 -17.52 -10.73 -2.55
C GLN A 60 -16.87 -10.34 -3.88
N ALA A 61 -17.42 -9.34 -4.57
CA ALA A 61 -16.84 -8.85 -5.82
C ALA A 61 -15.47 -8.21 -5.58
N VAL A 62 -15.27 -7.46 -4.48
CA VAL A 62 -13.96 -6.91 -4.09
C VAL A 62 -12.95 -8.03 -3.84
N ASP A 63 -13.35 -9.09 -3.12
CA ASP A 63 -12.49 -10.24 -2.83
C ASP A 63 -12.07 -10.99 -4.11
N ILE A 64 -13.01 -11.21 -5.04
CA ILE A 64 -12.72 -11.83 -6.34
C ILE A 64 -11.72 -10.99 -7.11
N LEU A 65 -11.91 -9.66 -7.16
CA LEU A 65 -10.99 -8.76 -7.85
C LEU A 65 -9.59 -8.80 -7.20
N TRP A 66 -9.50 -8.89 -5.88
CA TRP A 66 -8.22 -9.06 -5.18
C TRP A 66 -7.50 -10.34 -5.61
N LEU A 67 -8.21 -11.47 -5.60
CA LEU A 67 -7.66 -12.77 -6.02
C LEU A 67 -7.25 -12.77 -7.49
N MET A 68 -8.01 -12.11 -8.36
CA MET A 68 -7.64 -11.94 -9.76
C MET A 68 -6.38 -11.09 -9.89
N SER A 69 -6.24 -10.01 -9.11
CA SER A 69 -5.03 -9.18 -9.11
C SER A 69 -3.79 -9.99 -8.75
N ASP A 70 -3.86 -10.80 -7.68
CA ASP A 70 -2.76 -11.67 -7.24
C ASP A 70 -2.35 -12.66 -8.34
N ARG A 71 -3.33 -13.27 -9.01
CA ARG A 71 -3.06 -14.15 -10.16
C ARG A 71 -2.36 -13.41 -11.30
N TYR A 72 -2.83 -12.22 -11.66
CA TYR A 72 -2.22 -11.41 -12.70
C TYR A 72 -0.80 -10.98 -12.34
N PHE A 73 -0.57 -10.63 -11.08
CA PHE A 73 0.76 -10.32 -10.54
C PHE A 73 1.73 -11.50 -10.70
N HIS A 74 1.30 -12.71 -10.33
CA HIS A 74 2.15 -13.91 -10.42
C HIS A 74 2.52 -14.33 -11.84
N ILE A 75 1.69 -13.99 -12.85
CA ILE A 75 2.01 -14.22 -14.26
C ILE A 75 2.73 -13.04 -14.92
N GLY A 76 3.02 -11.96 -14.17
CA GLY A 76 3.73 -10.77 -14.65
C GLY A 76 2.88 -9.77 -15.42
N ASP A 77 1.55 -9.95 -15.46
CA ASP A 77 0.63 -9.00 -16.10
C ASP A 77 0.21 -7.92 -15.10
N TYR A 78 1.15 -7.01 -14.80
CA TYR A 78 0.95 -5.94 -13.83
C TYR A 78 -0.12 -4.94 -14.26
N GLU A 79 -0.35 -4.74 -15.56
CA GLU A 79 -1.43 -3.90 -16.07
C GLU A 79 -2.81 -4.47 -15.74
N SER A 80 -3.01 -5.78 -15.91
CA SER A 80 -4.25 -6.45 -15.47
C SER A 80 -4.42 -6.40 -13.95
N ALA A 81 -3.34 -6.60 -13.18
CA ALA A 81 -3.38 -6.53 -11.72
C ALA A 81 -3.83 -5.12 -11.25
N VAL A 82 -3.25 -4.07 -11.81
CA VAL A 82 -3.66 -2.68 -11.55
C VAL A 82 -5.14 -2.46 -11.91
N ARG A 83 -5.62 -2.97 -13.06
CA ARG A 83 -7.03 -2.88 -13.43
C ARG A 83 -7.96 -3.52 -12.40
N MET A 84 -7.58 -4.66 -11.82
CA MET A 84 -8.39 -5.30 -10.78
C MET A 84 -8.49 -4.43 -9.53
N HIS A 85 -7.38 -3.81 -9.11
CA HIS A 85 -7.41 -2.87 -7.97
C HIS A 85 -8.24 -1.61 -8.26
N TYR A 86 -8.22 -1.07 -9.48
CA TYR A 86 -9.16 0.00 -9.86
C TYR A 86 -10.62 -0.44 -9.75
N GLY A 87 -10.92 -1.69 -10.12
CA GLY A 87 -12.24 -2.29 -9.89
C GLY A 87 -12.59 -2.36 -8.40
N SER A 88 -11.67 -2.81 -7.55
CA SER A 88 -11.86 -2.85 -6.10
C SER A 88 -12.12 -1.45 -5.53
N ILE A 89 -11.37 -0.44 -5.97
CA ILE A 89 -11.54 0.96 -5.57
C ILE A 89 -12.91 1.51 -6.02
N ALA A 90 -13.38 1.13 -7.21
CA ALA A 90 -14.69 1.57 -7.71
C ALA A 90 -15.85 0.97 -6.89
N LEU A 91 -15.69 -0.26 -6.39
CA LEU A 91 -16.68 -0.93 -5.54
C LEU A 91 -16.61 -0.46 -4.09
N ASP A 92 -15.40 -0.29 -3.55
CA ASP A 92 -15.13 0.23 -2.23
C ASP A 92 -14.02 1.30 -2.27
N PRO A 93 -14.40 2.59 -2.36
CA PRO A 93 -13.44 3.69 -2.31
C PRO A 93 -12.69 3.83 -0.98
N HIS A 94 -13.14 3.15 0.08
CA HIS A 94 -12.49 3.12 1.38
C HIS A 94 -11.47 1.98 1.56
N PHE A 95 -11.31 1.13 0.54
CA PHE A 95 -10.36 0.03 0.58
C PHE A 95 -8.93 0.51 0.35
N VAL A 96 -8.30 1.02 1.42
CA VAL A 96 -6.95 1.60 1.43
C VAL A 96 -5.91 0.69 0.76
N GLU A 97 -5.92 -0.60 1.05
CA GLU A 97 -4.92 -1.55 0.56
C GLU A 97 -4.91 -1.64 -0.97
N ALA A 98 -6.07 -1.47 -1.63
CA ALA A 98 -6.14 -1.46 -3.09
C ALA A 98 -5.43 -0.26 -3.72
N TYR A 99 -5.48 0.92 -3.08
CA TYR A 99 -4.70 2.08 -3.52
C TYR A 99 -3.20 1.83 -3.36
N SER A 100 -2.78 1.30 -2.21
CA SER A 100 -1.38 1.01 -1.89
C SER A 100 -0.75 0.03 -2.89
N VAL A 101 -1.40 -1.11 -3.15
CA VAL A 101 -0.87 -2.13 -4.07
C VAL A 101 -0.88 -1.63 -5.51
N ALA A 102 -1.97 -0.99 -5.96
CA ALA A 102 -2.01 -0.42 -7.32
C ALA A 102 -0.92 0.64 -7.55
N ALA A 103 -0.71 1.53 -6.58
CA ALA A 103 0.34 2.55 -6.66
C ALA A 103 1.74 1.94 -6.68
N TRP A 104 1.99 0.90 -5.87
CA TRP A 104 3.27 0.19 -5.90
C TRP A 104 3.53 -0.52 -7.24
N LEU A 105 2.51 -1.14 -7.83
CA LEU A 105 2.60 -1.75 -9.16
C LEU A 105 2.86 -0.70 -10.24
N LEU A 106 2.11 0.42 -10.22
CA LEU A 106 2.32 1.55 -11.13
C LEU A 106 3.75 2.10 -11.02
N ASP A 107 4.24 2.35 -9.81
CA ASP A 107 5.61 2.83 -9.59
C ASP A 107 6.67 1.82 -10.04
N SER A 108 6.40 0.52 -9.92
CA SER A 108 7.30 -0.54 -10.40
C SER A 108 7.32 -0.68 -11.93
N MET A 109 6.32 -0.12 -12.61
CA MET A 109 6.27 0.02 -14.07
C MET A 109 6.73 1.41 -14.55
N ASP A 110 7.46 2.16 -13.71
CA ASP A 110 7.92 3.54 -13.97
C ASP A 110 6.79 4.56 -14.22
N ARG A 111 5.54 4.24 -13.84
CA ARG A 111 4.36 5.12 -13.91
C ARG A 111 4.16 5.89 -12.60
N THR A 112 5.24 6.49 -12.09
CA THR A 112 5.29 7.11 -10.76
C THR A 112 4.29 8.26 -10.59
N GLN A 113 4.09 9.10 -11.59
CA GLN A 113 3.12 10.21 -11.50
C GLN A 113 1.69 9.70 -11.35
N GLU A 114 1.35 8.61 -12.04
CA GLU A 114 0.02 7.98 -11.92
C GLU A 114 -0.16 7.34 -10.55
N ALA A 115 0.87 6.70 -10.01
CA ALA A 115 0.86 6.14 -8.66
C ALA A 115 0.61 7.23 -7.60
N LEU A 116 1.32 8.36 -7.69
CA LEU A 116 1.16 9.48 -6.77
C LEU A 116 -0.23 10.09 -6.87
N LEU A 117 -0.75 10.31 -8.08
CA LEU A 117 -2.10 10.84 -8.29
C LEU A 117 -3.19 9.91 -7.73
N LEU A 118 -3.02 8.58 -7.92
CA LEU A 118 -3.93 7.58 -7.35
C LEU A 118 -3.97 7.67 -5.82
N LEU A 119 -2.81 7.71 -5.17
CA LEU A 119 -2.71 7.81 -3.71
C LEU A 119 -3.24 9.16 -3.20
N GLU A 120 -2.97 10.27 -3.86
CA GLU A 120 -3.51 11.58 -3.50
C GLU A 120 -5.04 11.60 -3.55
N ASN A 121 -5.64 10.96 -4.56
CA ASN A 121 -7.09 10.80 -4.64
C ASN A 121 -7.62 9.87 -3.55
N GLY A 122 -6.94 8.75 -3.29
CA GLY A 122 -7.28 7.86 -2.18
C GLY A 122 -7.24 8.55 -0.82
N PHE A 123 -6.26 9.44 -0.60
CA PHE A 123 -6.10 10.17 0.65
C PHE A 123 -7.26 11.16 0.90
N LYS A 124 -7.79 11.79 -0.15
CA LYS A 124 -8.96 12.69 -0.04
C LYS A 124 -10.18 11.97 0.56
N ILE A 125 -10.31 10.68 0.30
CA ILE A 125 -11.42 9.81 0.76
C ILE A 125 -11.07 9.18 2.13
N ASN A 126 -9.82 8.73 2.29
CA ASN A 126 -9.35 7.94 3.42
C ASN A 126 -8.43 8.73 4.36
N LYS A 127 -8.87 9.93 4.77
CA LYS A 127 -8.06 10.91 5.53
C LYS A 127 -7.53 10.42 6.87
N SER A 128 -8.17 9.40 7.46
CA SER A 128 -7.79 8.83 8.76
C SER A 128 -6.76 7.71 8.64
N SER A 129 -6.45 7.22 7.44
CA SER A 129 -5.46 6.16 7.24
C SER A 129 -4.06 6.73 7.10
N TYR A 130 -3.13 6.24 7.93
CA TYR A 130 -1.72 6.58 7.82
C TYR A 130 -1.04 5.92 6.61
N GLN A 131 -1.59 4.82 6.09
CA GLN A 131 -0.93 3.99 5.06
C GLN A 131 -0.73 4.78 3.77
N ILE A 132 -1.75 5.49 3.30
CA ILE A 132 -1.68 6.26 2.04
C ILE A 132 -0.60 7.35 2.09
N PRO A 133 -0.58 8.28 3.06
CA PRO A 133 0.50 9.27 3.14
C PRO A 133 1.88 8.62 3.37
N PHE A 134 1.95 7.49 4.07
CA PHE A 134 3.20 6.73 4.17
C PHE A 134 3.67 6.19 2.82
N ASP A 135 2.79 5.62 2.00
CA ASP A 135 3.11 5.08 0.68
C ASP A 135 3.53 6.18 -0.30
N ILE A 136 2.90 7.36 -0.24
CA ILE A 136 3.33 8.54 -0.99
C ILE A 136 4.77 8.90 -0.59
N GLY A 137 5.05 9.00 0.72
CA GLY A 137 6.40 9.27 1.23
C GLY A 137 7.41 8.21 0.80
N PHE A 138 7.01 6.94 0.75
CA PHE A 138 7.85 5.82 0.32
C PHE A 138 8.22 5.91 -1.16
N ILE A 139 7.24 6.14 -2.03
CA ILE A 139 7.47 6.34 -3.48
C ILE A 139 8.39 7.54 -3.69
N LEU A 140 8.11 8.68 -3.04
CA LEU A 140 8.96 9.88 -3.14
C LEU A 140 10.41 9.61 -2.68
N THR A 141 10.58 8.82 -1.62
CA THR A 141 11.91 8.41 -1.13
C THR A 141 12.65 7.54 -2.15
N ARG A 142 11.98 6.58 -2.80
CA ARG A 142 12.57 5.75 -3.88
C ARG A 142 13.10 6.63 -5.02
N HIS A 143 12.38 7.69 -5.33
CA HIS A 143 12.73 8.67 -6.37
C HIS A 143 13.59 9.83 -5.87
N LYS A 144 14.20 9.71 -4.67
CA LYS A 144 15.12 10.69 -4.07
C LYS A 144 14.53 12.09 -3.85
N LYS A 145 13.21 12.22 -3.82
CA LYS A 145 12.48 13.46 -3.49
C LYS A 145 12.31 13.58 -1.97
N PHE A 146 13.42 13.68 -1.25
CA PHE A 146 13.44 13.51 0.20
C PHE A 146 12.67 14.60 0.95
N GLU A 147 12.76 15.86 0.51
CA GLU A 147 12.05 16.98 1.13
C GLU A 147 10.53 16.84 1.01
N GLU A 148 10.04 16.35 -0.13
CA GLU A 148 8.62 16.07 -0.34
C GLU A 148 8.18 14.84 0.48
N ALA A 149 9.02 13.80 0.52
CA ALA A 149 8.75 12.60 1.31
C ALA A 149 8.61 12.91 2.80
N VAL A 150 9.44 13.81 3.35
CA VAL A 150 9.34 14.27 4.73
C VAL A 150 7.95 14.82 5.05
N LYS A 151 7.38 15.67 4.19
CA LYS A 151 6.04 16.25 4.42
C LYS A 151 4.97 15.17 4.53
N TRP A 152 5.03 14.17 3.65
CA TRP A 152 4.06 13.06 3.65
C TRP A 152 4.25 12.12 4.84
N TYR A 153 5.49 11.86 5.24
CA TYR A 153 5.76 11.09 6.46
C TYR A 153 5.36 11.85 7.74
N GLU A 154 5.50 13.18 7.78
CA GLU A 154 4.97 14.02 8.87
C GLU A 154 3.45 13.83 8.99
N ILE A 155 2.72 13.91 7.87
CA ILE A 155 1.26 13.64 7.82
C ILE A 155 0.95 12.23 8.33
N ALA A 156 1.63 11.21 7.81
CA ALA A 156 1.40 9.81 8.23
C ALA A 156 1.67 9.60 9.73
N SER A 157 2.71 10.24 10.26
CA SER A 157 3.11 10.11 11.67
C SER A 157 2.18 10.80 12.66
N ALA A 158 1.36 11.74 12.18
CA ALA A 158 0.36 12.45 12.98
C ALA A 158 -0.96 11.66 13.14
N LEU A 159 -1.13 10.57 12.37
CA LEU A 159 -2.29 9.68 12.43
C LEU A 159 -2.01 8.49 13.36
N PRO A 160 -3.05 7.75 13.82
CA PRO A 160 -2.87 6.50 14.54
C PRO A 160 -2.09 5.49 13.69
N ALA A 161 -0.79 5.39 13.95
CA ALA A 161 0.15 4.68 13.12
C ALA A 161 1.10 3.82 13.96
N PRO A 162 1.57 2.69 13.42
CA PRO A 162 2.61 1.90 14.08
C PRO A 162 3.93 2.67 14.15
N PHE A 163 4.75 2.37 15.15
CA PHE A 163 6.00 3.10 15.44
C PHE A 163 6.97 3.17 14.25
N TRP A 164 6.93 2.20 13.33
CA TRP A 164 7.80 2.17 12.17
C TRP A 164 7.53 3.31 11.17
N VAL A 165 6.35 3.96 11.21
CA VAL A 165 6.08 5.18 10.42
C VAL A 165 6.96 6.33 10.90
N LYS A 166 7.07 6.54 12.23
CA LYS A 166 8.00 7.52 12.80
C LYS A 166 9.46 7.17 12.48
N HIS A 167 9.83 5.89 12.41
CA HIS A 167 11.17 5.49 11.98
C HIS A 167 11.48 5.90 10.54
N ALA A 168 10.51 5.75 9.63
CA ALA A 168 10.66 6.20 8.25
C ALA A 168 10.81 7.73 8.18
N LEU A 169 10.03 8.47 8.96
CA LEU A 169 10.18 9.92 9.10
C LEU A 169 11.57 10.32 9.61
N ALA A 170 12.07 9.67 10.67
CA ALA A 170 13.40 9.94 11.19
C ALA A 170 14.49 9.73 10.14
N LYS A 171 14.42 8.62 9.38
CA LYS A 171 15.35 8.37 8.26
C LYS A 171 15.23 9.43 7.17
N ALA A 172 14.02 9.89 6.85
CA ALA A 172 13.81 10.94 5.87
C ALA A 172 14.40 12.28 6.36
N TYR A 173 14.22 12.64 7.63
CA TYR A 173 14.87 13.81 8.25
C TYR A 173 16.40 13.76 8.15
N GLU A 174 16.99 12.60 8.41
CA GLU A 174 18.45 12.43 8.24
C GLU A 174 18.90 12.70 6.81
N ARG A 175 18.15 12.22 5.81
CA ARG A 175 18.48 12.40 4.38
C ARG A 175 18.46 13.87 3.95
N VAL A 176 17.58 14.67 4.53
CA VAL A 176 17.50 16.13 4.28
C VAL A 176 18.35 16.96 5.25
N GLY A 177 19.17 16.32 6.09
CA GLY A 177 20.07 17.00 7.03
C GLY A 177 19.40 17.64 8.24
N ARG A 178 18.11 17.38 8.47
CA ARG A 178 17.33 17.77 9.68
C ARG A 178 17.66 16.84 10.86
N LEU A 179 18.94 16.81 11.24
CA LEU A 179 19.48 15.84 12.21
C LEU A 179 18.86 16.00 13.61
N GLU A 180 18.54 17.23 14.01
CA GLU A 180 17.89 17.54 15.28
C GLU A 180 16.48 16.95 15.35
N ASP A 181 15.71 17.04 14.26
CA ASP A 181 14.38 16.45 14.17
C ASP A 181 14.44 14.92 14.18
N ALA A 182 15.39 14.33 13.44
CA ALA A 182 15.64 12.89 13.47
C ALA A 182 16.01 12.40 14.89
N LEU A 183 16.92 13.11 15.58
CA LEU A 183 17.35 12.77 16.93
C LEU A 183 16.19 12.81 17.92
N ARG A 184 15.28 13.80 17.81
CA ARG A 184 14.08 13.88 18.65
C ARG A 184 13.22 12.63 18.50
N VAL A 185 12.95 12.17 17.28
CA VAL A 185 12.17 10.95 17.04
C VAL A 185 12.83 9.72 17.64
N TRP A 186 14.14 9.56 17.46
CA TRP A 186 14.87 8.42 18.04
C TRP A 186 14.91 8.47 19.58
N ARG A 187 14.96 9.67 20.18
CA ARG A 187 14.89 9.86 21.63
C ARG A 187 13.54 9.41 22.18
N GLU A 188 12.43 9.82 21.55
CA GLU A 188 11.08 9.39 21.93
C GLU A 188 10.99 7.86 21.92
N ARG A 189 11.46 7.22 20.84
CA ARG A 189 11.44 5.77 20.72
C ARG A 189 12.31 5.07 21.76
N LEU A 190 13.48 5.63 22.08
CA LEU A 190 14.39 5.08 23.09
C LEU A 190 13.74 5.10 24.48
N ASN A 191 12.95 6.13 24.80
CA ASN A 191 12.22 6.20 26.06
C ASN A 191 11.13 5.12 26.14
N GLU A 192 10.46 4.80 25.03
CA GLU A 192 9.43 3.75 24.96
C GLU A 192 10.02 2.33 24.98
N ALA A 193 11.19 2.14 24.35
CA ALA A 193 11.84 0.84 24.21
C ALA A 193 13.36 0.95 24.45
N PRO A 194 13.80 1.09 25.72
CA PRO A 194 15.20 1.32 26.06
C PRO A 194 16.16 0.19 25.62
N GLU A 195 15.65 -1.03 25.55
CA GLU A 195 16.42 -2.23 25.19
C GLU A 195 16.49 -2.49 23.68
N ASP A 196 15.83 -1.67 22.85
CA ASP A 196 15.89 -1.81 21.39
C ASP A 196 17.27 -1.34 20.88
N ALA A 197 18.12 -2.32 20.59
CA ALA A 197 19.50 -2.08 20.12
C ALA A 197 19.56 -1.28 18.80
N VAL A 198 18.55 -1.37 17.93
CA VAL A 198 18.50 -0.60 16.68
C VAL A 198 18.23 0.87 17.00
N VAL A 199 17.29 1.14 17.89
CA VAL A 199 16.95 2.49 18.35
C VAL A 199 18.15 3.15 19.04
N LYS A 200 18.78 2.43 19.98
CA LYS A 200 19.98 2.91 20.69
C LYS A 200 21.12 3.25 19.73
N ARG A 201 21.40 2.37 18.75
CA ARG A 201 22.43 2.61 17.73
C ARG A 201 22.16 3.86 16.90
N ASN A 202 20.91 4.06 16.46
CA ASN A 202 20.55 5.23 15.65
C ASN A 202 20.63 6.52 16.46
N TYR A 203 20.15 6.51 17.70
CA TYR A 203 20.23 7.65 18.61
C TYR A 203 21.68 8.09 18.85
N GLU A 204 22.56 7.17 19.26
CA GLU A 204 23.97 7.49 19.55
C GLU A 204 24.73 7.97 18.31
N ARG A 205 24.48 7.34 17.15
CA ARG A 205 25.06 7.78 15.87
C ARG A 205 24.70 9.23 15.57
N LEU A 206 23.42 9.59 15.65
CA LEU A 206 22.97 10.94 15.33
C LEU A 206 23.42 11.98 16.35
N LYS A 207 23.44 11.62 17.63
CA LYS A 207 23.95 12.48 18.69
C LYS A 207 25.41 12.85 18.42
N LYS A 208 26.24 11.85 18.09
CA LYS A 208 27.65 12.07 17.72
C LYS A 208 27.79 12.97 16.48
N MET A 209 27.01 12.72 15.42
CA MET A 209 27.03 13.54 14.20
C MET A 209 26.69 15.02 14.50
N LEU A 210 25.74 15.27 15.40
CA LEU A 210 25.37 16.63 15.81
C LEU A 210 26.47 17.31 16.62
N GLU A 211 27.09 16.61 17.57
CA GLU A 211 28.23 17.13 18.35
C GLU A 211 29.41 17.51 17.44
N GLU A 212 29.73 16.68 16.44
CA GLU A 212 30.78 16.96 15.45
C GLU A 212 30.43 18.18 14.59
N LYS A 213 29.16 18.31 14.16
CA LYS A 213 28.66 19.46 13.39
C LYS A 213 28.67 20.77 14.20
N MET A 214 28.49 20.70 15.51
CA MET A 214 28.61 21.87 16.39
C MET A 214 30.07 22.28 16.57
N LYS A 215 30.98 21.32 16.75
CA LYS A 215 32.42 21.57 16.87
C LYS A 215 33.04 22.13 15.59
N SER A 216 32.53 21.79 14.41
CA SER A 216 33.04 22.32 13.14
C SER A 216 32.54 23.72 12.80
N LYS A 217 31.55 24.23 13.55
CA LYS A 217 30.96 25.57 13.36
C LYS A 217 31.46 26.61 14.36
N GLY A 218 32.11 26.19 15.44
CA GLY A 218 32.71 27.07 16.45
C GLY A 218 34.21 27.19 16.24
#